data_AF-A0A2G9RZS2-F1
#
_entry.id   AF-A0A2G9RZS2-F1
#
_cell.length_a   1.000
_cell.length_b   1.000
_cell.length_c   1.000
_cell.angle_alpha   90.00
_cell.angle_beta   90.00
_cell.angle_gamma   90.00
#
_symmetry.space_group_name_H-M   'P 1'
#
loop_
_entity.id
_entity.type
_entity.pdbx_description
1 polymer ?
#
loop_
_entity_poly.entity_id
_entity_poly.type
_entity_poly.pdbx_seq_one_letter_code
_entity_poly.pdbx_strand_id
1 'polypeptide(L)'
;MWAGCLLLLQMITATTGYIVEPNKLPKPGKEVFLASEDASEFIGRRLLYNSWDFEAFTPGNLERECYEEVCNYEEARECFEDDQKTVSI
;
A
#
# COMPACT_ATOMS: atom_id res chain seq x y z
N MET A 1 -16.10 47.51 9.28
CA MET A 1 -15.62 46.21 9.82
C MET A 1 -15.40 45.13 8.75
N TRP A 2 -15.50 45.41 7.43
CA TRP A 2 -15.31 44.37 6.39
C TRP A 2 -14.01 44.50 5.59
N ALA A 3 -13.39 45.69 5.53
CA ALA A 3 -12.11 45.89 4.85
C ALA A 3 -10.92 45.22 5.57
N GLY A 4 -10.97 45.11 6.89
CA GLY A 4 -9.91 44.48 7.70
C GLY A 4 -9.85 42.95 7.55
N CYS A 5 -11.00 42.28 7.41
CA CYS A 5 -11.04 40.83 7.18
C CYS A 5 -10.51 40.44 5.79
N LEU A 6 -10.72 41.29 4.77
CA LEU A 6 -10.23 41.05 3.42
C LEU A 6 -8.70 41.09 3.33
N LEU A 7 -8.06 42.02 4.06
CA LEU A 7 -6.60 42.11 4.14
C LEU A 7 -5.99 40.92 4.88
N LEU A 8 -6.64 40.42 5.94
CA LEU A 8 -6.20 39.22 6.65
C LEU A 8 -6.32 37.95 5.79
N LEU A 9 -7.36 37.83 4.97
CA LEU A 9 -7.49 36.71 4.02
C LEU A 9 -6.39 36.72 2.94
N GLN A 10 -5.97 37.90 2.47
CA GLN A 10 -4.89 38.00 1.47
C GLN A 10 -3.51 37.62 2.05
N MET A 11 -3.25 37.92 3.32
CA MET A 11 -2.01 37.51 4.01
C MET A 11 -1.93 36.00 4.24
N ILE A 12 -3.08 35.34 4.48
CA ILE A 12 -3.14 33.88 4.59
C ILE A 12 -2.80 33.24 3.24
N THR A 13 -3.33 33.76 2.12
CA THR A 13 -2.99 33.25 0.78
C THR A 13 -1.55 33.54 0.35
N ALA A 14 -0.91 34.59 0.87
CA ALA A 14 0.48 34.92 0.56
C ALA A 14 1.49 34.03 1.32
N THR A 15 1.13 33.52 2.50
CA THR A 15 1.99 32.62 3.30
C THR A 15 1.82 31.14 2.95
N THR A 16 0.68 30.75 2.35
CA THR A 16 0.42 29.38 1.89
C THR A 16 0.61 29.19 0.37
N GLY A 17 0.77 30.26 -0.40
CA GLY A 17 0.96 30.22 -1.86
C GLY A 17 2.37 29.84 -2.35
N TYR A 18 3.25 29.39 -1.47
CA TYR A 18 4.59 28.91 -1.80
C TYR A 18 4.84 27.52 -1.21
N ILE A 19 4.09 26.52 -1.66
CA ILE A 19 4.57 25.14 -1.57
C ILE A 19 4.39 24.53 -2.96
N VAL A 20 5.51 24.25 -3.60
CA VAL A 20 5.71 23.67 -4.95
C VAL A 20 5.80 24.68 -6.10
N GLU A 21 7.04 24.97 -6.52
CA GLU A 21 7.35 25.54 -7.83
C GLU A 21 6.74 24.67 -8.94
N PRO A 22 6.07 25.24 -9.97
CA PRO A 22 5.43 24.46 -11.03
C PRO A 22 6.41 23.60 -11.84
N ASN A 23 7.71 23.90 -11.77
CA ASN A 23 8.78 23.17 -12.45
C ASN A 23 9.47 22.10 -11.59
N LYS A 24 9.06 21.94 -10.32
CA LYS A 24 9.43 20.80 -9.47
C LYS A 24 8.37 19.71 -9.41
N LEU A 25 7.25 19.88 -10.12
CA LEU A 25 6.33 18.77 -10.31
C LEU A 25 7.09 17.73 -11.17
N PRO A 26 7.28 16.49 -10.68
CA PRO A 26 7.75 15.42 -11.54
C PRO A 26 6.83 15.43 -12.77
N LYS A 27 7.40 15.59 -13.97
CA LYS A 27 6.64 15.32 -15.20
C LYS A 27 5.95 13.99 -14.97
N PRO A 28 4.62 13.85 -15.10
CA PRO A 28 3.94 12.60 -14.81
C PRO A 28 4.56 11.53 -15.70
N GLY A 29 5.45 10.76 -15.10
CA GLY A 29 6.39 9.92 -15.79
C GLY A 29 5.74 8.61 -16.07
N LYS A 30 4.76 8.58 -16.98
CA LYS A 30 4.09 7.39 -17.57
C LYS A 30 3.57 6.28 -16.64
N GLU A 31 3.83 6.30 -15.34
CA GLU A 31 3.36 5.29 -14.38
C GLU A 31 2.64 6.01 -13.25
N VAL A 32 1.33 5.74 -13.19
CA VAL A 32 0.41 6.25 -12.17
C VAL A 32 0.52 5.40 -10.90
N PHE A 33 1.18 4.25 -10.98
CA PHE A 33 1.41 3.30 -9.89
C PHE A 33 2.90 3.18 -9.59
N LEU A 34 3.23 2.98 -8.32
CA LEU A 34 4.56 2.59 -7.89
C LEU A 34 4.79 1.10 -8.17
N ALA A 35 6.05 0.66 -8.16
CA ALA A 35 6.37 -0.77 -8.15
C ALA A 35 5.76 -1.44 -6.92
N SER A 36 5.41 -2.72 -7.03
CA SER A 36 4.74 -3.46 -5.94
C SER A 36 5.54 -3.43 -4.63
N GLU A 37 6.86 -3.55 -4.72
CA GLU A 37 7.79 -3.43 -3.59
C GLU A 37 7.67 -2.07 -2.88
N ASP A 38 7.78 -0.97 -3.62
CA ASP A 38 7.68 0.40 -3.09
C ASP A 38 6.27 0.72 -2.56
N ALA A 39 5.22 0.22 -3.22
CA ALA A 39 3.83 0.44 -2.81
C ALA A 39 3.50 -0.24 -1.47
N SER A 40 4.09 -1.41 -1.23
CA SER A 40 3.87 -2.23 -0.03
C SER A 40 4.46 -1.58 1.22
N GLU A 41 5.49 -0.75 1.08
CA GLU A 41 6.03 0.06 2.18
C GLU A 41 5.05 1.14 2.65
N PHE A 42 4.22 1.67 1.74
CA PHE A 42 3.28 2.75 2.05
C PHE A 42 1.93 2.25 2.54
N ILE A 43 1.39 1.19 1.93
CA ILE A 43 0.13 0.53 2.33
C ILE A 43 0.47 -0.83 2.95
N GLY A 44 1.11 -0.81 4.12
CA GLY A 44 1.41 -2.04 4.85
C GLY A 44 0.13 -2.71 5.34
N ARG A 45 -0.17 -3.91 4.86
CA ARG A 45 -1.18 -4.78 5.48
C ARG A 45 -0.57 -5.48 6.70
N ARG A 46 -1.40 -5.77 7.70
CA ARG A 46 -0.97 -6.63 8.81
C ARG A 46 -0.91 -8.07 8.31
N LEU A 47 0.29 -8.60 8.21
CA LEU A 47 0.55 -10.00 7.93
C LEU A 47 0.14 -10.85 9.14
N LEU A 48 -0.56 -11.96 8.90
CA LEU A 48 -1.21 -12.76 9.95
C LEU A 48 -0.59 -14.13 10.15
N TYR A 49 0.68 -14.29 9.81
CA TYR A 49 1.47 -15.51 9.93
C TYR A 49 1.11 -16.36 11.15
N ASN A 50 0.45 -17.50 10.91
CA ASN A 50 0.14 -18.50 11.92
C ASN A 50 -0.57 -17.90 13.16
N SER A 51 -1.32 -16.80 13.00
CA SER A 51 -1.96 -16.08 14.09
C SER A 51 -3.45 -16.45 14.22
N TRP A 52 -3.69 -17.44 15.07
CA TRP A 52 -4.96 -17.82 15.70
C TRP A 52 -6.27 -17.32 15.02
N ASP A 53 -6.84 -18.23 14.21
CA ASP A 53 -8.27 -18.61 14.17
C ASP A 53 -9.16 -18.03 13.07
N PHE A 54 -8.87 -16.85 12.49
CA PHE A 54 -9.72 -16.27 11.43
C PHE A 54 -9.21 -16.48 10.01
N GLU A 55 -7.91 -16.79 9.84
CA GLU A 55 -7.30 -17.03 8.54
C GLU A 55 -7.86 -18.27 7.84
N ALA A 56 -8.26 -19.30 8.61
CA ALA A 56 -8.89 -20.52 8.07
C ALA A 56 -10.22 -20.29 7.33
N PHE A 57 -10.87 -19.13 7.52
CA PHE A 57 -12.06 -18.75 6.75
C PHE A 57 -11.74 -17.90 5.52
N THR A 58 -10.49 -17.43 5.42
CA THR A 58 -10.00 -16.65 4.29
C THR A 58 -9.43 -17.62 3.26
N PRO A 59 -9.76 -17.49 1.96
CA PRO A 59 -9.15 -18.34 0.94
C PRO A 59 -7.63 -18.21 0.95
N GLY A 60 -6.93 -19.35 0.81
CA GLY A 60 -5.47 -19.40 0.69
C GLY A 60 -4.99 -18.58 -0.51
N ASN A 61 -3.86 -17.90 -0.35
CA ASN A 61 -3.30 -17.04 -1.38
C ASN A 61 -1.77 -17.11 -1.37
N LEU A 62 -1.16 -17.63 -2.43
CA LEU A 62 0.28 -17.87 -2.50
C LEU A 62 1.12 -16.60 -2.26
N GLU A 63 0.69 -15.46 -2.81
CA GLU A 63 1.35 -14.18 -2.60
C GLU A 63 1.34 -13.79 -1.12
N ARG A 64 0.18 -13.87 -0.47
CA ARG A 64 0.04 -13.58 0.96
C ARG A 64 0.81 -14.56 1.82
N GLU A 65 0.48 -15.84 1.73
CA GLU A 65 0.94 -16.84 2.70
C GLU A 65 2.43 -17.15 2.54
N CYS A 66 2.95 -17.23 1.30
CA CYS A 66 4.26 -17.80 1.03
C CYS A 66 5.29 -16.84 0.42
N TYR A 67 4.88 -15.76 -0.27
CA TYR A 67 5.82 -14.77 -0.82
C TYR A 67 5.98 -13.54 0.08
N GLU A 68 4.89 -13.06 0.67
CA GLU A 68 4.92 -11.95 1.63
C GLU A 68 5.09 -12.44 3.08
N GLU A 69 4.56 -13.62 3.40
CA GLU A 69 4.66 -14.27 4.70
C GLU A 69 5.53 -15.54 4.63
N VAL A 70 5.90 -16.07 5.79
CA VAL A 70 6.48 -17.43 5.87
C VAL A 70 5.29 -18.39 5.82
N CYS A 71 5.34 -19.50 5.09
CA CYS A 71 4.28 -20.51 5.15
C CYS A 71 4.82 -21.89 5.53
N ASN A 72 3.98 -22.70 6.14
CA ASN A 72 4.20 -24.12 6.32
C ASN A 72 3.66 -24.92 5.11
N TYR A 73 3.96 -26.23 5.06
CA TYR A 73 3.56 -27.08 3.94
C TYR A 73 2.04 -27.13 3.74
N GLU A 74 1.25 -27.13 4.81
CA GLU A 74 -0.20 -27.25 4.71
C GLU A 74 -0.83 -25.97 4.15
N GLU A 75 -0.35 -24.79 4.57
CA GLU A 75 -0.77 -23.49 4.02
C GLU A 75 -0.45 -23.39 2.52
N ALA A 76 0.75 -23.85 2.11
CA ALA A 76 1.10 -23.92 0.69
C ALA A 76 0.19 -24.90 -0.06
N ARG A 77 -0.12 -26.06 0.54
CA ARG A 77 -1.00 -27.09 -0.06
C ARG A 77 -2.43 -26.60 -0.24
N GLU A 78 -2.95 -25.84 0.72
CA GLU A 78 -4.28 -25.22 0.66
C GLU A 78 -4.44 -24.25 -0.52
N CYS A 79 -3.35 -23.65 -1.02
CA CYS A 79 -3.40 -22.77 -2.19
C CYS A 79 -3.60 -23.51 -3.52
N PHE A 80 -3.12 -24.75 -3.66
CA PHE A 80 -3.18 -25.52 -4.91
C PHE A 80 -4.14 -26.70 -4.87
N GLU A 81 -4.50 -27.17 -3.66
CA GLU A 81 -5.23 -28.41 -3.40
C GLU A 81 -4.58 -29.65 -4.06
N ASP A 82 -3.26 -29.60 -4.31
CA ASP A 82 -2.50 -30.60 -5.07
C ASP A 82 -1.09 -30.78 -4.49
N ASP A 83 -0.78 -31.99 -4.02
CA ASP A 83 0.50 -32.30 -3.41
C ASP A 83 1.70 -32.17 -4.38
N GLN A 84 1.53 -32.50 -5.66
CA GLN A 84 2.61 -32.43 -6.65
C GLN A 84 2.98 -30.99 -6.99
N LYS A 85 1.97 -30.11 -7.05
CA LYS A 85 2.22 -28.67 -7.27
C LYS A 85 2.83 -28.02 -6.04
N THR A 86 2.43 -28.47 -4.85
CA THR A 86 2.92 -27.91 -3.58
C THR A 86 4.42 -28.11 -3.40
N VAL A 87 4.95 -29.28 -3.76
CA VAL A 87 6.41 -29.54 -3.68
C VAL A 87 7.24 -28.79 -4.72
N SER A 88 6.60 -28.06 -5.64
CA SER A 88 7.26 -27.31 -6.72
C SER A 88 7.32 -25.79 -6.50
N ILE A 89 6.85 -25.32 -5.34
CA ILE A 89 6.88 -23.91 -4.89
C ILE A 89 8.25 -23.55 -4.33
#